data_AF-A0A6A9T2B6-F1
#
_entry.id   AF-A0A6A9T2B6-F1
#
_cell.length_a   1.000
_cell.length_b   1.000
_cell.length_c   1.000
_cell.angle_alpha   90.00
_cell.angle_beta   90.00
_cell.angle_gamma   90.00
#
_symmetry.space_group_name_H-M   'P 1'
#
loop_
_entity.id
_entity.type
_entity.pdbx_description
1 polymer ?
#
loop_
_entity_poly.entity_id
_entity_poly.type
_entity_poly.pdbx_seq_one_letter_code
_entity_poly.pdbx_strand_id
1 'polypeptide(L)'
;MSALPFQRNSWLGATVDVLLASATLGVLWYPAISVGNEVLGSPLTASSVTLFAGTLAIGSAYPFVAGPWSLGRLGEFCFVFVIAVFALGVVGAAVVVVSGLELSGSNPLPSAVLLAAAYLVALVADIWGPQLLE
;
A
#
# COMPACT_ATOMS: atom_id res chain seq x y z
N MET A 1 -23.72 8.31 17.04
CA MET A 1 -24.11 6.89 17.05
C MET A 1 -23.08 6.12 17.87
N SER A 2 -23.44 5.72 19.08
CA SER A 2 -22.55 5.00 20.00
C SER A 2 -22.55 3.50 19.65
N ALA A 3 -21.41 2.96 19.23
CA ALA A 3 -21.23 1.51 19.08
C ALA A 3 -21.42 0.84 20.45
N LEU A 4 -22.17 -0.27 20.49
CA LEU A 4 -22.43 -1.03 21.72
C LEU A 4 -21.12 -1.63 22.28
N PRO A 5 -20.94 -1.65 23.61
CA PRO A 5 -19.68 -2.04 24.27
C PRO A 5 -19.24 -3.48 24.02
N PHE A 6 -20.13 -4.35 23.52
CA PHE A 6 -19.85 -5.76 23.24
C PHE A 6 -19.01 -5.99 21.97
N GLN A 7 -19.10 -5.13 20.96
CA GLN A 7 -18.45 -5.39 19.65
C GLN A 7 -16.93 -5.26 19.70
N ARG A 8 -16.41 -4.31 20.49
CA ARG A 8 -14.97 -3.97 20.57
C ARG A 8 -14.14 -4.99 21.35
N ASN A 9 -14.76 -5.79 22.22
CA ASN A 9 -14.09 -6.79 23.07
C ASN A 9 -14.38 -8.23 22.61
N SER A 10 -14.84 -8.41 21.38
CA SER A 10 -15.11 -9.74 20.82
C SER A 10 -13.91 -10.26 20.03
N TRP A 11 -13.61 -11.55 20.16
CA TRP A 11 -12.58 -12.23 19.35
C TRP A 11 -12.87 -12.11 17.85
N LEU A 12 -14.16 -12.02 17.48
CA LEU A 12 -14.61 -11.81 16.11
C LEU A 12 -14.16 -10.44 15.58
N GLY A 13 -14.38 -9.36 16.35
CA GLY A 13 -13.97 -8.01 15.97
C GLY A 13 -12.46 -7.90 15.77
N ALA A 14 -11.69 -8.43 16.72
CA ALA A 14 -10.23 -8.47 16.60
C ALA A 14 -9.77 -9.28 15.37
N THR A 15 -10.45 -10.39 15.05
CA THR A 15 -10.13 -11.18 13.86
C THR A 15 -10.40 -10.40 12.58
N VAL A 16 -11.53 -9.70 12.49
CA VAL A 16 -11.86 -8.85 11.34
C VAL A 16 -10.84 -7.72 11.19
N ASP A 17 -10.45 -7.06 12.28
CA ASP A 17 -9.46 -5.99 12.26
C ASP A 17 -8.08 -6.50 11.80
N VAL A 18 -7.64 -7.68 12.27
CA VAL A 18 -6.40 -8.32 11.79
C VAL A 18 -6.49 -8.61 10.30
N LEU A 19 -7.60 -9.16 9.82
CA LEU A 19 -7.78 -9.49 8.40
C LEU A 19 -7.77 -8.25 7.53
N LEU A 20 -8.48 -7.19 7.94
CA LEU A 20 -8.51 -5.91 7.22
C LEU A 20 -7.12 -5.26 7.21
N ALA A 21 -6.49 -5.12 8.37
CA ALA A 21 -5.15 -4.53 8.47
C ALA A 21 -4.12 -5.32 7.65
N SER A 22 -4.11 -6.65 7.76
CA SER A 22 -3.18 -7.50 7.01
C SER A 22 -3.45 -7.45 5.51
N ALA A 23 -4.71 -7.43 5.07
CA ALA A 23 -5.03 -7.29 3.65
C ALA A 23 -4.56 -5.95 3.10
N THR A 24 -4.86 -4.85 3.81
CA THR A 24 -4.43 -3.50 3.42
C THR A 24 -2.91 -3.38 3.39
N LEU A 25 -2.22 -3.88 4.42
CA LEU A 25 -0.75 -3.90 4.46
C LEU A 25 -0.18 -4.83 3.37
N GLY A 26 -0.87 -5.90 3.00
CA GLY A 26 -0.48 -6.76 1.88
C GLY A 26 -0.49 -6.02 0.55
N VAL A 27 -1.53 -5.21 0.31
CA VAL A 27 -1.62 -4.33 -0.89
C VAL A 27 -0.48 -3.34 -0.95
N LEU A 28 -0.02 -2.83 0.20
CA LEU A 28 1.12 -1.92 0.28
C LEU A 28 2.45 -2.67 0.13
N TRP A 29 2.71 -3.67 0.96
CA TRP A 29 4.00 -4.36 1.03
C TRP A 29 4.33 -5.16 -0.23
N TYR A 30 3.37 -5.89 -0.79
CA TYR A 30 3.64 -6.79 -1.91
C TYR A 30 4.29 -6.09 -3.12
N PRO A 31 3.72 -5.01 -3.68
CA PRO A 31 4.33 -4.34 -4.82
C PRO A 31 5.68 -3.72 -4.46
N ALA A 32 5.85 -3.18 -3.25
CA ALA A 32 7.12 -2.60 -2.82
C ALA A 32 8.24 -3.65 -2.76
N ILE A 33 7.94 -4.83 -2.21
CA ILE A 33 8.91 -5.93 -2.10
C ILE A 33 9.17 -6.56 -3.47
N SER A 34 8.14 -6.75 -4.29
CA SER A 34 8.27 -7.31 -5.64
C SER A 34 9.16 -6.43 -6.51
N VAL A 35 8.84 -5.13 -6.60
CA VAL A 35 9.63 -4.18 -7.39
C VAL A 35 11.01 -3.99 -6.79
N GLY A 36 11.13 -3.94 -5.45
CA GLY A 36 12.43 -3.89 -4.77
C GLY A 36 13.31 -5.10 -5.10
N ASN A 37 12.73 -6.31 -5.14
CA ASN A 37 13.44 -7.52 -5.55
C ASN A 37 13.95 -7.40 -6.99
N GLU A 38 13.14 -6.92 -7.93
CA GLU A 38 13.56 -6.73 -9.31
C GLU A 38 14.67 -5.67 -9.46
N VAL A 39 14.56 -4.55 -8.74
CA VAL A 39 15.61 -3.50 -8.71
C VAL A 39 16.94 -4.04 -8.18
N LEU A 40 16.90 -4.99 -7.23
CA LEU A 40 18.07 -5.66 -6.68
C LEU A 40 18.58 -6.83 -7.55
N GLY A 41 18.01 -7.06 -8.74
CA GLY A 41 18.42 -8.12 -9.67
C GLY A 41 17.69 -9.46 -9.47
N SER A 42 16.51 -9.43 -8.86
CA SER A 42 15.64 -10.59 -8.60
C SER A 42 16.30 -11.77 -7.85
N PRO A 43 16.99 -11.54 -6.72
CA PRO A 43 17.62 -12.62 -5.95
C PRO A 43 16.60 -13.60 -5.32
N LEU A 44 15.36 -13.15 -5.09
CA LEU A 44 14.31 -13.97 -4.49
C LEU A 44 13.35 -14.53 -5.55
N THR A 45 12.84 -15.73 -5.27
CA THR A 45 11.75 -16.34 -6.06
C THR A 45 10.41 -15.66 -5.75
N ALA A 46 9.43 -15.81 -6.64
CA ALA A 46 8.09 -15.26 -6.45
C ALA A 46 7.40 -15.78 -5.16
N SER A 47 7.63 -17.04 -4.79
CA SER A 47 7.11 -17.61 -3.54
C SER A 47 7.78 -16.98 -2.32
N SER A 48 9.09 -16.75 -2.35
CA SER A 48 9.81 -16.05 -1.28
C SER A 48 9.34 -14.61 -1.12
N VAL A 49 9.13 -13.88 -2.22
CA VAL A 49 8.56 -12.52 -2.20
C VAL A 49 7.17 -12.51 -1.57
N THR A 50 6.30 -13.42 -2.00
CA THR A 50 4.92 -13.52 -1.50
C THR A 50 4.90 -13.85 0.00
N LEU A 51 5.74 -14.80 0.43
CA LEU A 51 5.85 -15.20 1.83
C LEU A 51 6.37 -14.05 2.70
N PHE A 52 7.39 -13.33 2.22
CA PHE A 52 7.97 -12.21 2.93
C PHE A 52 6.98 -11.04 3.06
N ALA A 53 6.30 -10.69 1.96
CA ALA A 53 5.24 -9.68 1.97
C ALA A 53 4.09 -10.05 2.89
N GLY A 54 3.62 -11.30 2.86
CA GLY A 54 2.57 -11.79 3.75
C GLY A 54 2.98 -11.75 5.22
N THR A 55 4.21 -12.15 5.51
CA THR A 55 4.76 -12.12 6.88
C THR A 55 4.87 -10.69 7.40
N LEU A 56 5.34 -9.75 6.58
CA LEU A 56 5.37 -8.34 6.94
C LEU A 56 3.98 -7.76 7.13
N ALA A 57 3.03 -8.10 6.26
CA ALA A 57 1.66 -7.63 6.36
C ALA A 57 0.98 -8.08 7.67
N ILE A 58 1.11 -9.36 8.01
CA ILE A 58 0.57 -9.91 9.27
C ILE A 58 1.33 -9.34 10.48
N GLY A 59 2.66 -9.32 10.43
CA GLY A 59 3.49 -8.85 11.54
C GLY A 59 3.28 -7.36 11.85
N SER A 60 3.07 -6.54 10.81
CA SER A 60 2.82 -5.10 10.95
C SER A 60 1.35 -4.74 11.21
N ALA A 61 0.44 -5.72 11.26
CA ALA A 61 -0.97 -5.47 11.61
C ALA A 61 -1.17 -5.13 13.10
N TYR A 62 -0.26 -5.59 13.98
CA TYR A 62 -0.42 -5.46 15.44
C TYR A 62 -0.73 -4.03 15.93
N PRO A 63 -0.03 -2.97 15.49
CA PRO A 63 -0.30 -1.60 15.97
C PRO A 63 -1.69 -1.06 15.60
N PHE A 64 -2.31 -1.59 14.54
CA PHE A 64 -3.64 -1.18 14.08
C PHE A 64 -4.77 -1.93 14.79
N VAL A 65 -4.47 -3.10 15.35
CA VAL A 65 -5.45 -3.96 16.03
C VAL A 65 -5.37 -3.80 17.55
N ALA A 66 -4.16 -3.86 18.11
CA ALA A 66 -3.92 -3.82 19.56
C ALA A 66 -3.41 -2.45 20.04
N GLY A 67 -3.05 -1.57 19.11
CA GLY A 67 -2.24 -0.40 19.40
C GLY A 67 -2.95 0.94 19.13
N PRO A 68 -2.16 2.02 19.05
CA PRO A 68 -2.67 3.38 18.96
C PRO A 68 -3.05 3.81 17.52
N TRP A 69 -2.83 2.96 16.52
CA TRP A 69 -2.97 3.37 15.12
C TRP A 69 -4.38 3.09 14.58
N SER A 70 -4.91 4.03 13.80
CA SER A 70 -6.27 3.94 13.25
C SER A 70 -6.30 3.03 12.02
N LEU A 71 -7.14 1.99 12.09
CA LEU A 71 -7.43 1.13 10.95
C LEU A 71 -8.17 1.88 9.82
N GLY A 72 -9.02 2.84 10.17
CA GLY A 72 -9.68 3.71 9.19
C GLY A 72 -8.67 4.54 8.40
N ARG A 73 -7.69 5.13 9.09
CA ARG A 73 -6.62 5.92 8.45
C ARG A 73 -5.72 5.06 7.55
N LEU A 74 -5.44 3.82 7.95
CA LEU A 74 -4.74 2.85 7.11
C LEU A 74 -5.50 2.55 5.81
N GLY A 75 -6.83 2.37 5.92
CA GLY A 75 -7.71 2.18 4.77
C GLY A 75 -7.72 3.39 3.83
N GLU A 76 -7.84 4.60 4.37
CA GLU A 76 -7.77 5.85 3.60
C GLU A 76 -6.43 6.02 2.89
N PHE A 77 -5.32 5.79 3.59
CA PHE A 77 -3.98 5.81 3.01
C PHE A 77 -3.88 4.84 1.82
N CYS A 78 -4.33 3.59 2.01
CA CYS A 78 -4.30 2.59 0.95
C CYS A 78 -5.20 2.96 -0.22
N PHE A 79 -6.37 3.54 0.03
CA PHE A 79 -7.27 3.99 -1.01
C PHE A 79 -6.62 5.09 -1.87
N VAL A 80 -6.04 6.10 -1.24
CA VAL A 80 -5.30 7.16 -1.94
C VAL A 80 -4.11 6.59 -2.70
N PHE A 81 -3.35 5.67 -2.08
CA PHE A 81 -2.23 5.00 -2.74
C PHE A 81 -2.67 4.29 -4.03
N VAL A 82 -3.75 3.51 -3.99
CA VAL A 82 -4.27 2.79 -5.16
C VAL A 82 -4.69 3.78 -6.25
N ILE A 83 -5.42 4.84 -5.90
CA ILE A 83 -5.80 5.89 -6.86
C ILE A 83 -4.56 6.55 -7.46
N ALA A 84 -3.55 6.86 -6.64
CA ALA A 84 -2.32 7.48 -7.09
C ALA A 84 -1.54 6.58 -8.06
N VAL A 85 -1.46 5.27 -7.79
CA VAL A 85 -0.86 4.30 -8.72
C VAL A 85 -1.56 4.35 -10.07
N PHE A 86 -2.89 4.34 -10.11
CA PHE A 86 -3.64 4.40 -11.36
C PHE A 86 -3.48 5.75 -12.07
N ALA A 87 -3.63 6.86 -11.34
CA ALA A 87 -3.53 8.20 -11.90
C ALA A 87 -2.14 8.47 -12.47
N LEU A 88 -1.08 8.18 -11.71
CA LEU A 88 0.30 8.33 -12.16
C LEU A 88 0.65 7.33 -13.26
N GLY A 89 0.09 6.12 -13.22
CA GLY A 89 0.25 5.13 -14.30
C GLY A 89 -0.32 5.63 -15.63
N VAL A 90 -1.53 6.20 -15.62
CA VAL A 90 -2.15 6.78 -16.82
C VAL A 90 -1.35 7.98 -17.33
N VAL A 91 -0.97 8.90 -16.43
CA VAL A 91 -0.16 10.07 -16.79
C VAL A 91 1.21 9.65 -17.34
N GLY A 92 1.88 8.71 -16.67
CA GLY A 92 3.18 8.18 -17.10
C GLY A 92 3.09 7.51 -18.47
N ALA A 93 2.06 6.70 -18.70
CA ALA A 93 1.81 6.08 -20.01
C ALA A 93 1.60 7.14 -21.11
N ALA A 94 0.80 8.19 -20.84
CA ALA A 94 0.60 9.27 -21.79
C ALA A 94 1.90 10.01 -22.12
N VAL A 95 2.75 10.29 -21.12
CA VAL A 95 4.07 10.91 -21.31
C VAL A 95 4.96 10.04 -22.22
N VAL A 96 5.02 8.74 -21.98
CA VAL A 96 5.81 7.79 -22.78
C VAL A 96 5.35 7.80 -24.24
N VAL A 97 4.03 7.74 -24.47
CA VAL A 97 3.45 7.77 -25.83
C VAL A 97 3.77 9.08 -26.55
N VAL A 98 3.62 10.24 -25.90
CA VAL A 98 3.85 11.54 -26.52
C VAL A 98 5.33 11.80 -26.78
N SER A 99 6.22 11.33 -25.91
CA SER A 99 7.67 11.52 -26.03
C SER A 99 8.34 10.51 -26.98
N GLY A 100 7.64 9.44 -27.39
CA GLY A 100 8.22 8.38 -28.20
C GLY A 100 9.29 7.57 -27.45
N LEU A 101 9.24 7.56 -26.11
CA LEU A 101 10.18 6.79 -25.30
C LEU A 101 9.91 5.30 -25.42
N GLU A 102 10.96 4.52 -25.65
CA GLU A 102 10.89 3.06 -25.58
C GLU A 102 11.33 2.61 -24.18
N LEU A 103 10.37 2.13 -23.39
CA LEU A 103 10.66 1.51 -22.10
C LEU A 103 10.77 0.01 -22.29
N SER A 104 11.91 -0.56 -21.92
CA SER A 104 12.04 -2.02 -21.83
C SER A 104 11.16 -2.54 -20.70
N GLY A 105 10.31 -3.52 -20.99
CA GLY A 105 9.51 -4.21 -19.97
C GLY A 105 10.35 -4.95 -18.93
N SER A 106 11.64 -5.18 -19.21
CA SER A 106 12.59 -5.77 -18.24
C SER A 106 13.21 -4.76 -17.28
N ASN A 107 12.99 -3.44 -17.49
CA ASN A 107 13.54 -2.42 -16.62
C ASN A 107 12.56 -2.15 -15.45
N PRO A 108 12.94 -2.43 -14.19
CA PRO A 108 12.05 -2.22 -13.05
C PRO A 108 11.99 -0.74 -12.60
N LEU A 109 12.86 0.13 -13.13
CA LEU A 109 12.94 1.54 -12.71
C LEU A 109 11.62 2.32 -12.88
N PRO A 110 10.89 2.24 -14.01
CA PRO A 110 9.63 2.97 -14.16
C PRO A 110 8.60 2.55 -13.11
N SER A 111 8.50 1.25 -12.82
CA SER A 111 7.62 0.71 -11.78
C SER A 111 8.03 1.22 -10.40
N ALA A 112 9.32 1.23 -10.08
CA ALA A 112 9.85 1.72 -8.81
C ALA A 112 9.55 3.22 -8.59
N VAL A 113 9.78 4.04 -9.62
CA VAL A 113 9.50 5.48 -9.58
C VAL A 113 8.00 5.73 -9.40
N LEU A 114 7.16 5.02 -10.15
CA LEU A 114 5.71 5.13 -10.03
C LEU A 114 5.23 4.75 -8.64
N LEU A 115 5.75 3.65 -8.07
CA LEU A 115 5.38 3.20 -6.74
C LEU A 115 5.80 4.22 -5.68
N ALA A 116 7.05 4.71 -5.76
CA ALA A 116 7.57 5.71 -4.84
C ALA A 116 6.75 7.01 -4.89
N ALA A 117 6.39 7.46 -6.09
CA ALA A 117 5.54 8.64 -6.27
C ALA A 117 4.13 8.41 -5.68
N ALA A 118 3.53 7.24 -5.88
CA ALA A 118 2.23 6.92 -5.30
C ALA A 118 2.26 6.88 -3.76
N TYR A 119 3.32 6.32 -3.17
CA TYR A 119 3.55 6.37 -1.72
C TYR A 119 3.68 7.80 -1.20
N LEU A 120 4.41 8.66 -1.92
CA LEU A 120 4.55 10.07 -1.56
C LEU A 120 3.22 10.81 -1.63
N VAL A 121 2.41 10.58 -2.68
CA VAL A 121 1.07 11.18 -2.80
C VAL A 121 0.18 10.74 -1.64
N ALA A 122 0.16 9.45 -1.32
CA ALA A 122 -0.62 8.92 -0.20
C ALA A 122 -0.14 9.50 1.15
N LEU A 123 1.17 9.61 1.36
CA LEU A 123 1.76 10.20 2.57
C LEU A 123 1.41 11.68 2.71
N VAL A 124 1.51 12.45 1.62
CA VAL A 124 1.14 13.87 1.62
C VAL A 124 -0.36 14.03 1.90
N ALA A 125 -1.22 13.22 1.27
CA ALA A 125 -2.66 13.26 1.52
C ALA A 125 -2.99 12.87 2.97
N ASP A 126 -2.28 11.91 3.55
CA ASP A 126 -2.50 11.49 4.94
C ASP A 126 -2.05 12.53 5.96
N ILE A 127 -0.97 13.28 5.68
CA ILE A 127 -0.47 14.35 6.56
C ILE A 127 -1.32 15.62 6.44
N TRP A 128 -1.68 16.00 5.22
CA TRP A 128 -2.26 17.33 4.93
C TRP A 128 -3.74 17.29 4.59
N GLY A 129 -4.31 16.13 4.27
CA GLY A 129 -5.72 15.96 3.94
C GLY A 129 -6.71 16.54 4.96
N PRO A 130 -6.47 16.41 6.29
CA PRO A 130 -7.33 17.02 7.29
C PRO A 130 -7.38 18.56 7.23
N GLN A 131 -6.34 19.22 6.71
CA GLN A 131 -6.22 20.68 6.68
C GLN A 131 -6.78 21.32 5.40
N LEU A 132 -7.03 20.53 4.35
CA LEU A 132 -7.48 21.01 3.05
C LEU A 132 -9.01 21.01 2.89
N LEU A 133 -9.73 20.44 3.87
CA LEU A 133 -11.19 20.29 3.85
C LEU A 133 -11.90 21.11 4.96
N GLU A 134 -11.15 21.96 5.66
CA GLU A 134 -11.63 23.01 6.58
C GLU A 134 -11.52 24.39 5.93
#